data_AF-A0A7S3CYD8-F1
#
_entry.id   AF-A0A7S3CYD8-F1
#
_cell.length_a   1.000
_cell.length_b   1.000
_cell.length_c   1.000
_cell.angle_alpha   90.00
_cell.angle_beta   90.00
_cell.angle_gamma   90.00
#
_symmetry.space_group_name_H-M   'P 1'
#
loop_
_entity.id
_entity.type
_entity.pdbx_description
1 polymer ?
#
loop_
_entity_poly.entity_id
_entity_poly.type
_entity_poly.pdbx_seq_one_letter_code
_entity_poly.pdbx_strand_id
1 'polypeptide(L)'
;NMRLEPKGGAWGLFGFHTVGIDEDSIVVTEGEFDAMAVHQGTGLPAVSLPNGARSLPPDLVKSLERFRKVYLWMDNDLPGQEGATSFAKKLGIGRCLLVKPDVDAEVKPKDANEALLMGVDMKGMLDAASPVPHEEVLSFSALREEVWHEVANPNEAEGVKCASLPGFNRILKGHRRGELTIITGRTGIGKTSLLSQLSLDFCQQGVHTLWGSFEIKNARLARKMLSQYCGKALRLMDEKEFSEVADEFEALPMYFMGFYGSTDVDEVIDAMGYAVYVHDVSHVILDNLQFMTSGQGRGYERFETQDIAVEKFRRFASEEN
;
A
#
# COMPACT_ATOMS: atom_id res chain seq x y z
N ASN A 1 10.74 35.60 -3.13
CA ASN A 1 9.91 36.23 -4.17
C ASN A 1 10.78 37.02 -5.13
N MET A 2 11.36 36.36 -6.13
CA MET A 2 11.99 37.07 -7.25
C MET A 2 10.89 37.66 -8.16
N ARG A 3 11.10 38.89 -8.59
CA ARG A 3 10.20 39.63 -9.49
C ARG A 3 10.76 39.51 -10.91
N LEU A 4 9.91 39.17 -11.88
CA LEU A 4 10.22 39.33 -13.29
C LEU A 4 10.47 40.82 -13.55
N GLU A 5 11.69 41.17 -13.93
CA GLU A 5 12.04 42.52 -14.39
C GLU A 5 12.38 42.48 -15.88
N PRO A 6 11.69 43.27 -16.73
CA PRO A 6 10.56 44.16 -16.40
C PRO A 6 9.27 43.40 -16.05
N LYS A 7 8.36 44.08 -15.33
CA LYS A 7 7.03 43.53 -15.02
C LYS A 7 6.30 43.15 -16.31
N GLY A 8 5.94 41.87 -16.45
CA GLY A 8 5.36 41.32 -17.69
C GLY A 8 6.38 40.64 -18.63
N GLY A 9 7.64 40.49 -18.20
CA GLY A 9 8.64 39.72 -18.92
C GLY A 9 8.28 38.23 -19.02
N ALA A 10 8.71 37.60 -20.11
CA ALA A 10 8.56 36.15 -20.29
C ALA A 10 9.60 35.41 -19.43
N TRP A 11 9.24 34.21 -18.98
CA TRP A 11 10.21 33.30 -18.37
C TRP A 11 11.27 32.91 -19.39
N GLY A 12 12.52 32.83 -18.96
CA GLY A 12 13.66 32.42 -19.79
C GLY A 12 14.47 31.33 -19.11
N LEU A 13 15.17 30.56 -19.92
CA LEU A 13 16.19 29.62 -19.49
C LEU A 13 17.56 30.30 -19.63
N PHE A 14 18.34 30.34 -18.54
CA PHE A 14 19.71 30.85 -18.62
C PHE A 14 20.53 29.94 -19.55
N GLY A 15 21.40 30.53 -20.38
CA GLY A 15 22.20 29.79 -21.36
C GLY A 15 21.45 29.37 -22.63
N PHE A 16 20.12 29.49 -22.71
CA PHE A 16 19.38 28.95 -23.87
C PHE A 16 19.73 29.59 -25.21
N HIS A 17 20.11 30.87 -25.19
CA HIS A 17 20.56 31.61 -26.38
C HIS A 17 21.90 31.11 -26.95
N THR A 18 22.67 30.32 -26.20
CA THR A 18 23.94 29.72 -26.67
C THR A 18 23.74 28.33 -27.25
N VAL A 19 22.52 27.77 -27.19
CA VAL A 19 22.22 26.42 -27.69
C VAL A 19 22.03 26.45 -29.20
N GLY A 20 22.84 25.68 -29.92
CA GLY A 20 22.77 25.56 -31.37
C GLY A 20 21.40 25.11 -31.88
N ILE A 21 21.08 25.44 -33.13
CA ILE A 21 19.80 25.04 -33.73
C ILE A 21 19.74 23.53 -34.01
N ASP A 22 20.90 22.93 -34.31
CA ASP A 22 21.07 21.52 -34.68
C ASP A 22 21.33 20.59 -33.48
N GLU A 23 21.34 21.12 -32.27
CA GLU A 23 21.53 20.32 -31.04
C GLU A 23 20.28 19.49 -30.72
N ASP A 24 20.46 18.17 -30.62
CA ASP A 24 19.38 17.20 -30.36
C ASP A 24 19.28 16.80 -28.86
N SER A 25 20.27 17.20 -28.07
CA SER A 25 20.31 16.94 -26.63
C SER A 25 20.65 18.18 -25.81
N ILE A 26 20.12 18.25 -24.58
CA ILE A 26 20.34 19.38 -23.68
C ILE A 26 20.43 18.89 -22.22
N VAL A 27 21.25 19.57 -21.42
CA VAL A 27 21.29 19.39 -19.96
C VAL A 27 20.55 20.53 -19.29
N VAL A 28 19.58 20.20 -18.43
CA VAL A 28 18.80 21.15 -17.63
C VAL A 28 19.25 21.02 -16.19
N THR A 29 19.64 22.14 -15.60
CA THR A 29 20.19 22.26 -14.25
C THR A 29 19.33 23.18 -13.37
N GLU A 30 19.57 23.14 -12.06
CA GLU A 30 18.85 23.99 -11.11
C GLU A 30 19.33 25.44 -11.13
N GLY A 31 20.65 25.68 -11.01
CA GLY A 31 21.25 27.01 -10.94
C GLY A 31 22.10 27.39 -12.14
N GLU A 32 22.34 28.69 -12.33
CA GLU A 32 23.15 29.22 -13.44
C GLU A 32 24.60 28.73 -13.38
N PHE A 33 25.17 28.59 -12.18
CA PHE A 33 26.52 28.06 -12.00
C PHE A 33 26.64 26.60 -12.44
N ASP A 34 25.58 25.80 -12.23
CA ASP A 34 25.54 24.41 -12.66
C ASP A 34 25.53 24.32 -14.18
N ALA A 35 24.71 25.14 -14.85
CA ALA A 35 24.71 25.21 -16.31
C ALA A 35 26.10 25.56 -16.87
N MET A 36 26.77 26.54 -16.26
CA MET A 36 28.14 26.90 -16.64
C MET A 36 29.12 25.75 -16.39
N ALA A 37 29.02 25.07 -15.26
CA ALA A 37 29.88 23.97 -14.88
C ALA A 37 29.72 22.76 -15.81
N VAL A 38 28.47 22.39 -16.14
CA VAL A 38 28.18 21.34 -17.13
C VAL A 38 28.81 21.69 -18.47
N HIS A 39 28.60 22.91 -18.97
CA HIS A 39 29.16 23.31 -20.26
C HIS A 39 30.70 23.24 -20.23
N GLN A 40 31.33 23.76 -19.18
CA GLN A 40 32.78 23.73 -19.01
C GLN A 40 33.35 22.31 -18.89
N GLY A 41 32.70 21.43 -18.11
CA GLY A 41 33.19 20.08 -17.85
C GLY A 41 32.90 19.08 -18.98
N THR A 42 31.81 19.27 -19.71
CA THR A 42 31.31 18.27 -20.67
C THR A 42 31.34 18.73 -22.13
N GLY A 43 31.26 20.05 -22.36
CA GLY A 43 31.09 20.66 -23.68
C GLY A 43 29.66 20.59 -24.21
N LEU A 44 28.71 20.00 -23.47
CA LEU A 44 27.32 19.89 -23.91
C LEU A 44 26.55 21.22 -23.74
N PRO A 45 25.48 21.42 -24.53
CA PRO A 45 24.56 22.52 -24.30
C PRO A 45 23.86 22.35 -22.95
N ALA A 46 23.98 23.36 -22.09
CA ALA A 46 23.42 23.34 -20.74
C ALA A 46 22.64 24.62 -20.46
N VAL A 47 21.55 24.48 -19.73
CA VAL A 47 20.67 25.59 -19.33
C VAL A 47 20.26 25.43 -17.88
N SER A 48 19.90 26.52 -17.23
CA SER A 48 19.31 26.48 -15.88
C SER A 48 17.89 27.00 -15.85
N LEU A 49 17.13 26.51 -14.87
CA LEU A 49 15.74 26.86 -14.64
C LEU A 49 15.63 28.19 -13.88
N PRO A 50 14.71 29.09 -14.27
CA PRO A 50 14.58 30.39 -13.62
C PRO A 50 14.03 30.31 -12.18
N ASN A 51 13.37 29.20 -11.83
CA ASN A 51 12.73 28.98 -10.53
C ASN A 51 13.29 27.74 -9.81
N GLY A 52 14.50 27.31 -10.17
CA GLY A 52 15.14 26.10 -9.67
C GLY A 52 14.24 24.86 -9.74
N ALA A 53 14.29 24.00 -8.71
CA ALA A 53 13.52 22.75 -8.68
C ALA A 53 12.00 22.88 -8.47
N ARG A 54 11.47 24.08 -8.19
CA ARG A 54 10.06 24.24 -7.77
C ARG A 54 9.06 24.25 -8.92
N SER A 55 9.43 24.82 -10.05
CA SER A 55 8.49 24.99 -11.15
C SER A 55 9.16 25.09 -12.51
N LEU A 56 8.62 24.34 -13.46
CA LEU A 56 8.88 24.48 -14.90
C LEU A 56 7.64 25.08 -15.58
N PRO A 57 7.69 26.37 -15.99
CA PRO A 57 6.60 27.04 -16.70
C PRO A 57 6.30 26.42 -18.07
N PRO A 58 5.03 26.36 -18.52
CA PRO A 58 4.64 25.76 -19.80
C PRO A 58 5.36 26.34 -21.03
N ASP A 59 5.66 27.64 -21.03
CA ASP A 59 6.35 28.25 -22.17
C ASP A 59 7.80 27.76 -22.29
N LEU A 60 8.45 27.42 -21.17
CA LEU A 60 9.78 26.80 -21.20
C LEU A 60 9.73 25.33 -21.62
N VAL A 61 8.63 24.63 -21.31
CA VAL A 61 8.40 23.26 -21.79
C VAL A 61 8.44 23.24 -23.32
N LYS A 62 7.71 24.16 -23.98
CA LYS A 62 7.71 24.31 -25.44
C LYS A 62 9.11 24.53 -26.01
N SER A 63 9.91 25.38 -25.36
CA SER A 63 11.30 25.63 -25.80
C SER A 63 12.18 24.38 -25.74
N LEU A 64 11.86 23.44 -24.85
CA LEU A 64 12.59 22.20 -24.66
C LEU A 64 12.02 21.04 -25.50
N GLU A 65 10.85 21.17 -26.13
CA GLU A 65 10.21 20.10 -26.93
C GLU A 65 11.06 19.65 -28.13
N ARG A 66 11.89 20.54 -28.68
CA ARG A 66 12.73 20.22 -29.85
C ARG A 66 13.79 19.14 -29.59
N PHE A 67 14.21 18.94 -28.34
CA PHE A 67 15.28 18.01 -28.00
C PHE A 67 14.75 16.59 -27.83
N ARG A 68 15.34 15.62 -28.55
CA ARG A 68 15.01 14.21 -28.37
C ARG A 68 15.54 13.63 -27.07
N LYS A 69 16.58 14.22 -26.49
CA LYS A 69 17.19 13.77 -25.23
C LYS A 69 17.38 14.93 -24.26
N VAL A 70 16.84 14.81 -23.06
CA VAL A 70 16.95 15.82 -22.00
C VAL A 70 17.58 15.19 -20.77
N TYR A 71 18.74 15.68 -20.37
CA TYR A 71 19.35 15.30 -19.09
C TYR A 71 18.86 16.27 -18.02
N LEU A 72 18.29 15.74 -16.94
CA LEU A 72 17.89 16.49 -15.76
C LEU A 72 18.97 16.29 -14.71
N TRP A 73 19.82 17.30 -14.55
CA TRP A 73 20.91 17.34 -13.57
C TRP A 73 20.57 18.38 -12.49
N MET A 74 19.62 18.00 -11.65
CA MET A 74 19.15 18.80 -10.52
C MET A 74 20.01 18.53 -9.28
N ASP A 75 19.83 19.34 -8.24
CA ASP A 75 20.49 19.13 -6.96
C ASP A 75 20.20 17.72 -6.40
N ASN A 76 21.20 17.13 -5.76
CA ASN A 76 21.13 15.84 -5.08
C ASN A 76 20.54 15.99 -3.66
N ASP A 77 19.42 16.70 -3.58
CA ASP A 77 18.60 16.85 -2.39
C ASP A 77 17.13 16.52 -2.69
N LEU A 78 16.29 16.42 -1.64
CA LEU A 78 14.89 16.02 -1.82
C LEU A 78 14.13 16.93 -2.81
N PRO A 79 14.17 18.28 -2.68
CA PRO A 79 13.52 19.18 -3.64
C PRO A 79 14.02 19.01 -5.08
N GLY A 80 15.33 18.88 -5.29
CA GLY A 80 15.92 18.69 -6.62
C GLY A 80 15.45 17.40 -7.29
N GLN A 81 15.41 16.30 -6.53
CA GLN A 81 14.97 14.99 -7.03
C GLN A 81 13.47 14.92 -7.33
N GLU A 82 12.63 15.52 -6.47
CA GLU A 82 11.20 15.67 -6.71
C GLU A 82 10.94 16.56 -7.94
N GLY A 83 11.67 17.67 -8.03
CA GLY A 83 11.64 18.59 -9.17
C GLY A 83 11.98 17.89 -10.48
N ALA A 84 13.09 17.14 -10.53
CA ALA A 84 13.51 16.38 -11.71
C ALA A 84 12.42 15.40 -12.18
N THR A 85 11.82 14.66 -11.25
CA THR A 85 10.75 13.70 -11.55
C THR A 85 9.50 14.39 -12.10
N SER A 86 9.10 15.51 -11.48
CA SER A 86 7.97 16.33 -11.93
C SER A 86 8.21 16.94 -13.31
N PHE A 87 9.43 17.42 -13.58
CA PHE A 87 9.80 17.99 -14.87
C PHE A 87 9.86 16.95 -15.97
N ALA A 88 10.34 15.73 -15.67
CA ALA A 88 10.29 14.61 -16.61
C ALA A 88 8.85 14.27 -17.04
N LYS A 89 7.89 14.30 -16.11
CA LYS A 89 6.46 14.10 -16.43
C LYS A 89 5.95 15.17 -17.41
N LYS A 90 6.37 16.43 -17.25
CA LYS A 90 5.97 17.55 -18.13
C LYS A 90 6.66 17.53 -19.49
N LEU A 91 7.94 17.18 -19.52
CA LEU A 91 8.75 17.17 -20.74
C LEU A 91 8.49 15.90 -21.56
N GLY A 92 8.10 14.80 -20.93
CA GLY A 92 7.92 13.50 -21.55
C GLY A 92 8.96 12.52 -20.99
N ILE A 93 8.46 11.55 -20.23
CA ILE A 93 9.29 10.61 -19.45
C ILE A 93 10.29 9.86 -20.35
N GLY A 94 9.86 9.40 -21.52
CA GLY A 94 10.69 8.58 -22.42
C GLY A 94 11.91 9.28 -23.02
N ARG A 95 12.00 10.62 -22.93
CA ARG A 95 13.15 11.39 -23.42
C ARG A 95 14.00 12.01 -22.31
N CYS A 96 13.59 11.86 -21.05
CA CYS A 96 14.28 12.43 -19.91
C CYS A 96 15.16 11.38 -19.23
N LEU A 97 16.41 11.75 -18.95
CA LEU A 97 17.33 10.98 -18.12
C LEU A 97 17.70 11.76 -16.88
N LEU A 98 17.71 11.10 -15.73
CA LEU A 98 18.15 11.67 -14.46
C LEU A 98 19.65 11.47 -14.31
N VAL A 99 20.37 12.56 -14.11
CA VAL A 99 21.79 12.52 -13.76
C VAL A 99 21.87 12.52 -12.23
N LYS A 100 22.44 11.47 -11.65
CA LYS A 100 22.62 11.31 -10.21
C LYS A 100 24.02 10.76 -9.95
N PRO A 101 24.65 11.11 -8.81
CA PRO A 101 25.86 10.41 -8.39
C PRO A 101 25.57 8.93 -8.15
N ASP A 102 26.57 8.09 -8.39
CA ASP A 102 26.47 6.65 -8.10
C ASP A 102 26.19 6.44 -6.61
N VAL A 103 25.33 5.47 -6.30
CA VAL A 103 24.94 5.13 -4.94
C VAL A 103 26.16 4.65 -4.15
N ASP A 104 27.10 3.98 -4.82
CA ASP A 104 28.30 3.40 -4.22
C ASP A 104 29.53 4.33 -4.30
N ALA A 105 29.41 5.53 -4.88
CA ALA A 105 30.52 6.47 -4.94
C ALA A 105 30.89 7.01 -3.55
N GLU A 106 32.19 7.05 -3.24
CA GLU A 106 32.73 7.68 -2.02
C GLU A 106 32.43 9.19 -1.96
N VAL A 107 32.38 9.84 -3.13
CA VAL A 107 32.12 11.27 -3.28
C VAL A 107 30.82 11.46 -4.05
N LYS A 108 29.86 12.15 -3.42
CA LYS A 108 28.54 12.43 -3.99
C LYS A 108 28.38 13.95 -4.11
N PRO A 109 28.73 14.55 -5.26
CA PRO A 109 28.53 15.99 -5.44
C PRO A 109 27.05 16.34 -5.27
N LYS A 110 26.79 17.47 -4.61
CA LYS A 110 25.45 18.02 -4.43
C LYS A 110 24.87 18.47 -5.77
N ASP A 111 25.66 19.11 -6.61
CA ASP A 111 25.23 19.72 -7.86
C ASP A 111 26.35 19.65 -8.93
N ALA A 112 26.08 20.16 -10.13
CA ALA A 112 27.03 20.04 -11.22
C ALA A 112 28.27 20.93 -11.03
N ASN A 113 28.11 22.08 -10.36
CA ASN A 113 29.23 22.94 -9.98
C ASN A 113 30.16 22.24 -9.00
N GLU A 114 29.62 21.62 -7.95
CA GLU A 114 30.42 20.86 -7.00
C GLU A 114 31.11 19.66 -7.67
N ALA A 115 30.44 18.96 -8.60
CA ALA A 115 31.04 17.88 -9.38
C ALA A 115 32.29 18.35 -10.16
N LEU A 116 32.22 19.55 -10.76
CA LEU A 116 33.35 20.15 -11.47
C LEU A 116 34.48 20.53 -10.52
N LEU A 117 34.17 21.15 -9.37
CA LEU A 117 35.16 21.55 -8.36
C LEU A 117 35.89 20.35 -7.75
N MET A 118 35.19 19.24 -7.57
CA MET A 118 35.74 17.97 -7.07
C MET A 118 36.53 17.20 -8.13
N GLY A 119 36.48 17.60 -9.41
CA GLY A 119 37.14 16.89 -10.50
C GLY A 119 36.53 15.53 -10.82
N VAL A 120 35.24 15.34 -10.54
CA VAL A 120 34.49 14.11 -10.85
C VAL A 120 34.32 14.00 -12.37
N ASP A 121 34.28 12.77 -12.90
CA ASP A 121 34.00 12.53 -14.32
C ASP A 121 32.54 12.85 -14.67
N MET A 122 32.29 14.11 -15.02
CA MET A 122 30.98 14.61 -15.39
C MET A 122 30.41 13.95 -16.67
N LYS A 123 31.28 13.50 -17.59
CA LYS A 123 30.84 12.80 -18.81
C LYS A 123 30.38 11.39 -18.46
N GLY A 124 31.13 10.69 -17.61
CA GLY A 124 30.72 9.41 -17.04
C GLY A 124 29.37 9.49 -16.33
N MET A 125 29.10 10.56 -15.56
CA MET A 125 27.80 10.77 -14.91
C MET A 125 26.64 10.93 -15.92
N LEU A 126 26.88 11.61 -17.04
CA LEU A 126 25.88 11.75 -18.10
C LEU A 126 25.65 10.44 -18.86
N ASP A 127 26.71 9.67 -19.11
CA ASP A 127 26.61 8.36 -19.75
C ASP A 127 25.90 7.34 -18.85
N ALA A 128 26.06 7.47 -17.52
CA ALA A 128 25.36 6.68 -16.51
C ALA A 128 23.95 7.21 -16.18
N ALA A 129 23.50 8.30 -16.81
CA ALA A 129 22.19 8.87 -16.54
C ALA A 129 21.07 7.86 -16.84
N SER A 130 20.12 7.74 -15.93
CA SER A 130 19.11 6.67 -15.98
C SER A 130 17.72 7.21 -16.33
N PRO A 131 16.86 6.41 -16.99
CA PRO A 131 15.46 6.80 -17.20
C PRO A 131 14.76 7.10 -15.89
N VAL A 132 13.75 7.97 -15.93
CA VAL A 132 12.94 8.28 -14.76
C VAL A 132 12.15 7.01 -14.37
N PRO A 133 12.30 6.51 -13.13
CA PRO A 133 11.58 5.31 -12.70
C PRO A 133 10.08 5.57 -12.67
N HIS A 134 9.30 4.52 -12.94
CA HIS A 134 7.84 4.56 -12.82
C HIS A 134 7.46 4.20 -11.38
N GLU A 135 6.55 4.96 -10.77
CA GLU A 135 6.17 4.81 -9.34
C GLU A 135 5.67 3.39 -9.02
N GLU A 136 4.86 2.81 -9.90
CA GLU A 136 4.33 1.44 -9.75
C GLU A 136 5.28 0.32 -10.23
N VAL A 137 6.49 0.64 -10.70
CA VAL A 137 7.43 -0.37 -11.22
C VAL A 137 8.72 -0.32 -10.43
N LEU A 138 8.83 -1.23 -9.47
CA LEU A 138 9.99 -1.36 -8.61
C LEU A 138 11.05 -2.28 -9.23
N SER A 139 12.32 -1.92 -9.06
CA SER A 139 13.45 -2.83 -9.32
C SER A 139 13.75 -3.67 -8.09
N PHE A 140 14.45 -4.80 -8.28
CA PHE A 140 14.91 -5.61 -7.14
C PHE A 140 15.84 -4.82 -6.20
N SER A 141 16.63 -3.87 -6.72
CA SER A 141 17.46 -3.01 -5.88
C SER A 141 16.64 -2.17 -4.90
N ALA A 142 15.45 -1.72 -5.29
CA ALA A 142 14.54 -1.00 -4.41
C ALA A 142 13.92 -1.91 -3.33
N LEU A 143 13.71 -3.19 -3.65
CA LEU A 143 13.10 -4.19 -2.76
C LEU A 143 14.10 -4.92 -1.86
N ARG A 144 15.41 -4.79 -2.12
CA ARG A 144 16.45 -5.68 -1.56
C ARG A 144 16.44 -5.72 -0.02
N GLU A 145 16.36 -4.56 0.61
CA GLU A 145 16.39 -4.45 2.07
C GLU A 145 15.11 -5.04 2.71
N GLU A 146 13.95 -4.78 2.10
CA GLU A 146 12.67 -5.34 2.53
C GLU A 146 12.66 -6.87 2.42
N VAL A 147 13.15 -7.40 1.29
CA VAL A 147 13.30 -8.85 1.10
C VAL A 147 14.25 -9.45 2.13
N TRP A 148 15.38 -8.79 2.42
CA TRP A 148 16.30 -9.27 3.45
C TRP A 148 15.67 -9.27 4.84
N HIS A 149 14.87 -8.25 5.15
CA HIS A 149 14.13 -8.17 6.40
C HIS A 149 13.16 -9.35 6.58
N GLU A 150 12.37 -9.68 5.54
CA GLU A 150 11.47 -10.85 5.58
C GLU A 150 12.23 -12.17 5.78
N VAL A 151 13.40 -12.32 5.13
CA VAL A 151 14.24 -13.51 5.25
C VAL A 151 14.87 -13.63 6.64
N ALA A 152 15.30 -12.50 7.22
CA ALA A 152 15.90 -12.45 8.54
C ALA A 152 14.87 -12.69 9.66
N ASN A 153 13.61 -12.30 9.44
CA ASN A 153 12.52 -12.35 10.42
C ASN A 153 11.34 -13.23 9.96
N PRO A 154 11.55 -14.54 9.72
CA PRO A 154 10.52 -15.41 9.12
C PRO A 154 9.28 -15.61 9.99
N ASN A 155 9.38 -15.35 11.30
CA ASN A 155 8.26 -15.50 12.22
C ASN A 155 7.34 -14.27 12.27
N GLU A 156 7.79 -13.10 11.79
CA GLU A 156 6.94 -11.89 11.74
C GLU A 156 5.80 -12.04 10.73
N ALA A 157 6.00 -12.87 9.71
CA ALA A 157 4.97 -13.23 8.75
C ALA A 157 3.98 -14.29 9.30
N GLU A 158 4.21 -14.87 10.47
CA GLU A 158 3.30 -15.87 11.03
C GLU A 158 2.06 -15.23 11.68
N GLY A 159 0.91 -15.88 11.51
CA GLY A 159 -0.35 -15.42 12.11
C GLY A 159 -0.57 -15.94 13.54
N VAL A 160 -1.66 -15.51 14.17
CA VAL A 160 -2.08 -15.99 15.50
C VAL A 160 -2.28 -17.50 15.45
N LYS A 161 -1.57 -18.24 16.29
CA LYS A 161 -1.61 -19.70 16.28
C LYS A 161 -2.89 -20.19 16.96
N CYS A 162 -3.51 -21.21 16.36
CA CYS A 162 -4.66 -21.87 16.98
C CYS A 162 -4.17 -22.84 18.08
N ALA A 163 -4.53 -22.60 19.34
CA ALA A 163 -4.13 -23.44 20.45
C ALA A 163 -4.91 -24.77 20.49
N SER A 164 -6.20 -24.72 20.15
CA SER A 164 -7.12 -25.87 20.15
C SER A 164 -6.89 -26.85 19.00
N LEU A 165 -6.29 -26.41 17.89
CA LEU A 165 -5.94 -27.26 16.74
C LEU A 165 -4.45 -27.09 16.35
N PRO A 166 -3.49 -27.60 17.15
CA PRO A 166 -2.05 -27.44 16.87
C PRO A 166 -1.61 -28.00 15.50
N GLY A 167 -2.34 -28.99 14.99
CA GLY A 167 -2.12 -29.54 13.65
C GLY A 167 -2.29 -28.51 12.53
N PHE A 168 -3.25 -27.57 12.69
CA PHE A 168 -3.53 -26.53 11.70
C PHE A 168 -2.38 -25.54 11.60
N ASN A 169 -1.70 -25.23 12.70
CA ASN A 169 -0.59 -24.27 12.71
C ASN A 169 0.57 -24.69 11.81
N ARG A 170 0.79 -25.99 11.63
CA ARG A 170 1.83 -26.51 10.74
C ARG A 170 1.53 -26.25 9.26
N ILE A 171 0.24 -26.24 8.91
CA ILE A 171 -0.24 -26.11 7.53
C ILE A 171 -0.52 -24.64 7.21
N LEU A 172 -1.28 -23.96 8.06
CA LEU A 172 -1.77 -22.60 7.84
C LEU A 172 -0.82 -21.53 8.34
N LYS A 173 0.14 -21.88 9.22
CA LYS A 173 1.05 -20.93 9.88
C LYS A 173 0.35 -19.85 10.72
N GLY A 174 -0.88 -20.13 11.17
CA GLY A 174 -1.69 -19.24 12.01
C GLY A 174 -2.67 -18.39 11.21
N HIS A 175 -3.53 -17.66 11.91
CA HIS A 175 -4.46 -16.68 11.35
C HIS A 175 -3.73 -15.37 11.06
N ARG A 176 -3.42 -15.12 9.79
CA ARG A 176 -2.78 -13.87 9.34
C ARG A 176 -3.84 -12.81 9.04
N ARG A 177 -3.53 -11.57 9.41
CA ARG A 177 -4.32 -10.39 9.04
C ARG A 177 -4.27 -10.21 7.52
N GLY A 178 -5.31 -9.62 6.96
CA GLY A 178 -5.40 -9.42 5.52
C GLY A 178 -5.67 -10.66 4.68
N GLU A 179 -5.99 -11.81 5.27
CA GLU A 179 -6.36 -13.04 4.55
C GLU A 179 -7.87 -13.29 4.52
N LEU A 180 -8.36 -13.86 3.42
CA LEU A 180 -9.74 -14.37 3.32
C LEU A 180 -9.71 -15.90 3.34
N THR A 181 -10.27 -16.51 4.39
CA THR A 181 -10.38 -17.97 4.51
C THR A 181 -11.80 -18.44 4.20
N ILE A 182 -11.93 -19.37 3.23
CA ILE A 182 -13.22 -19.98 2.87
C ILE A 182 -13.31 -21.38 3.49
N ILE A 183 -14.26 -21.56 4.41
CA ILE A 183 -14.60 -22.88 4.96
C ILE A 183 -15.84 -23.43 4.25
N THR A 184 -15.66 -24.52 3.51
CA THR A 184 -16.73 -25.16 2.74
C THR A 184 -16.98 -26.61 3.15
N GLY A 185 -18.16 -27.13 2.84
CA GLY A 185 -18.60 -28.48 3.18
C GLY A 185 -20.12 -28.60 3.27
N ARG A 186 -20.61 -29.84 3.28
CA ARG A 186 -22.06 -30.12 3.36
C ARG A 186 -22.69 -29.56 4.65
N THR A 187 -23.98 -29.27 4.61
CA THR A 187 -24.73 -28.88 5.82
C THR A 187 -24.64 -29.98 6.87
N GLY A 188 -24.49 -29.60 8.14
CA GLY A 188 -24.38 -30.55 9.26
C GLY A 188 -23.01 -31.19 9.46
N ILE A 189 -22.00 -30.95 8.61
CA ILE A 189 -20.66 -31.54 8.77
C ILE A 189 -19.83 -30.90 9.90
N GLY A 190 -20.32 -29.79 10.47
CA GLY A 190 -19.66 -29.12 11.61
C GLY A 190 -18.97 -27.80 11.32
N LYS A 191 -19.17 -27.16 10.15
CA LYS A 191 -18.56 -25.86 9.79
C LYS A 191 -18.71 -24.79 10.88
N THR A 192 -19.95 -24.49 11.27
CA THR A 192 -20.24 -23.52 12.33
C THR A 192 -19.67 -23.95 13.68
N SER A 193 -19.46 -25.26 13.93
CA SER A 193 -18.84 -25.74 15.17
C SER A 193 -17.33 -25.52 15.18
N LEU A 194 -16.68 -25.70 14.03
CA LEU A 194 -15.28 -25.40 13.83
C LEU A 194 -15.03 -23.89 13.95
N LEU A 195 -15.79 -23.08 13.21
CA LEU A 195 -15.67 -21.62 13.24
C LEU A 195 -15.86 -21.07 14.66
N SER A 196 -16.87 -21.56 15.39
CA SER A 196 -17.11 -21.12 16.77
C SER A 196 -15.99 -21.54 17.72
N GLN A 197 -15.41 -22.73 17.56
CA GLN A 197 -14.26 -23.15 18.35
C GLN A 197 -13.01 -22.31 18.08
N LEU A 198 -12.71 -22.04 16.81
CA LEU A 198 -11.59 -21.19 16.40
C LEU A 198 -11.76 -19.75 16.90
N SER A 199 -12.99 -19.22 16.85
CA SER A 199 -13.29 -17.88 17.35
C SER A 199 -13.00 -17.76 18.84
N LEU A 200 -13.41 -18.74 19.64
CA LEU A 200 -13.13 -18.75 21.08
C LEU A 200 -11.63 -18.82 21.35
N ASP A 201 -10.92 -19.67 20.61
CA ASP A 201 -9.48 -19.83 20.72
C ASP A 201 -8.71 -18.52 20.47
N PHE A 202 -9.11 -17.76 19.45
CA PHE A 202 -8.52 -16.47 19.14
C PHE A 202 -8.96 -15.38 20.13
N CYS A 203 -10.23 -15.34 20.53
CA CYS A 203 -10.70 -14.41 21.57
C CYS A 203 -9.97 -14.60 22.91
N GLN A 204 -9.72 -15.84 23.32
CA GLN A 204 -8.97 -16.14 24.54
C GLN A 204 -7.50 -15.68 24.47
N GLN A 205 -6.96 -15.51 23.26
CA GLN A 205 -5.65 -14.93 23.01
C GLN A 205 -5.69 -13.40 22.82
N GLY A 206 -6.85 -12.76 23.01
CA GLY A 206 -7.05 -11.32 22.89
C GLY A 206 -7.35 -10.84 21.46
N VAL A 207 -7.68 -11.73 20.52
CA VAL A 207 -8.07 -11.33 19.17
C VAL A 207 -9.54 -10.90 19.16
N HIS A 208 -9.77 -9.63 18.84
CA HIS A 208 -11.10 -9.05 18.76
C HIS A 208 -11.86 -9.63 17.56
N THR A 209 -12.97 -10.30 17.84
CA THR A 209 -13.67 -11.14 16.87
C THR A 209 -15.12 -10.70 16.67
N LEU A 210 -15.55 -10.56 15.42
CA LEU A 210 -16.92 -10.22 15.03
C LEU A 210 -17.61 -11.36 14.29
N TRP A 211 -18.83 -11.69 14.70
CA TRP A 211 -19.69 -12.69 14.06
C TRP A 211 -20.87 -12.08 13.31
N GLY A 212 -20.92 -12.30 11.99
CA GLY A 212 -22.11 -12.16 11.17
C GLY A 212 -22.80 -13.51 10.97
N SER A 213 -23.80 -13.83 11.80
CA SER A 213 -24.54 -15.10 11.69
C SER A 213 -25.87 -14.93 10.95
N PHE A 214 -25.88 -15.26 9.67
CA PHE A 214 -27.04 -15.13 8.79
C PHE A 214 -27.97 -16.36 8.80
N GLU A 215 -27.45 -17.52 9.22
CA GLU A 215 -28.23 -18.78 9.32
C GLU A 215 -28.76 -19.04 10.74
N ILE A 216 -28.00 -18.71 11.79
CA ILE A 216 -28.32 -19.04 13.18
C ILE A 216 -28.52 -17.75 13.99
N LYS A 217 -29.62 -17.65 14.75
CA LYS A 217 -29.83 -16.50 15.66
C LYS A 217 -28.71 -16.39 16.69
N ASN A 218 -28.23 -15.17 16.96
CA ASN A 218 -27.14 -14.88 17.90
C ASN A 218 -27.29 -15.58 19.25
N ALA A 219 -28.46 -15.56 19.89
CA ALA A 219 -28.68 -16.24 21.17
C ALA A 219 -28.41 -17.77 21.11
N ARG A 220 -28.72 -18.42 19.98
CA ARG A 220 -28.45 -19.85 19.78
C ARG A 220 -26.97 -20.12 19.49
N LEU A 221 -26.32 -19.23 18.74
CA LEU A 221 -24.88 -19.28 18.49
C LEU A 221 -24.08 -19.07 19.78
N ALA A 222 -24.38 -18.00 20.54
CA ALA A 222 -23.76 -17.69 21.82
C ALA A 222 -23.93 -18.84 22.82
N ARG A 223 -25.14 -19.43 22.93
CA ARG A 223 -25.36 -20.63 23.75
C ARG A 223 -24.44 -21.80 23.37
N LYS A 224 -24.20 -22.01 22.07
CA LYS A 224 -23.30 -23.06 21.59
C LYS A 224 -21.84 -22.74 21.94
N MET A 225 -21.42 -21.50 21.71
CA MET A 225 -20.08 -21.02 22.05
C MET A 225 -19.81 -21.12 23.55
N LEU A 226 -20.76 -20.71 24.39
CA LEU A 226 -20.66 -20.83 25.85
C LEU A 226 -20.47 -22.29 26.28
N SER A 227 -21.21 -23.23 25.66
CA SER A 227 -21.04 -24.66 25.92
C SER A 227 -19.67 -25.19 25.46
N GLN A 228 -19.11 -24.66 24.37
CA GLN A 228 -17.75 -24.99 23.91
C GLN A 228 -16.68 -24.41 24.83
N TYR A 229 -16.87 -23.17 25.28
CA TYR A 229 -15.98 -22.45 26.18
C TYR A 229 -15.79 -23.19 27.51
N CYS A 230 -16.88 -23.57 28.16
CA CYS A 230 -16.82 -24.27 29.45
C CYS A 230 -16.55 -25.79 29.34
N GLY A 231 -16.59 -26.35 28.13
CA GLY A 231 -16.41 -27.79 27.89
C GLY A 231 -17.49 -28.69 28.54
N LYS A 232 -18.61 -28.12 28.99
CA LYS A 232 -19.71 -28.84 29.66
C LYS A 232 -21.05 -28.56 28.98
N ALA A 233 -22.01 -29.46 29.20
CA ALA A 233 -23.38 -29.22 28.77
C ALA A 233 -24.07 -28.24 29.72
N LEU A 234 -24.45 -27.06 29.22
CA LEU A 234 -25.06 -25.98 30.02
C LEU A 234 -26.29 -26.42 30.84
N ARG A 235 -27.04 -27.42 30.37
CA ARG A 235 -28.21 -27.97 31.09
C ARG A 235 -27.88 -28.67 32.41
N LEU A 236 -26.60 -28.98 32.65
CA LEU A 236 -26.13 -29.63 33.87
C LEU A 236 -25.64 -28.62 34.92
N MET A 237 -25.57 -27.34 34.55
CA MET A 237 -25.13 -26.26 35.43
C MET A 237 -26.30 -25.78 36.29
N ASP A 238 -25.99 -25.39 37.52
CA ASP A 238 -26.90 -24.57 38.31
C ASP A 238 -26.78 -23.10 37.91
N GLU A 239 -27.67 -22.25 38.46
CA GLU A 239 -27.72 -20.82 38.14
C GLU A 239 -26.43 -20.08 38.51
N LYS A 240 -25.75 -20.54 39.56
CA LYS A 240 -24.50 -19.93 40.03
C LYS A 240 -23.35 -20.24 39.09
N GLU A 241 -23.16 -21.52 38.75
CA GLU A 241 -22.14 -21.96 37.79
C GLU A 241 -22.38 -21.31 36.41
N PHE A 242 -23.63 -21.20 35.98
CA PHE A 242 -23.96 -20.49 34.74
C PHE A 242 -23.54 -19.02 34.78
N SER A 243 -23.85 -18.30 35.87
CA SER A 243 -23.51 -16.87 35.99
C SER A 243 -21.99 -16.65 35.95
N GLU A 244 -21.21 -17.46 36.69
CA GLU A 244 -19.75 -17.35 36.72
C GLU A 244 -19.15 -17.57 35.31
N VAL A 245 -19.59 -18.61 34.60
CA VAL A 245 -19.14 -18.89 33.24
C VAL A 245 -19.59 -17.83 32.23
N ALA A 246 -20.78 -17.26 32.42
CA ALA A 246 -21.29 -16.18 31.57
C ALA A 246 -20.47 -14.90 31.73
N ASP A 247 -20.11 -14.53 32.96
CA ASP A 247 -19.27 -13.37 33.25
C ASP A 247 -17.88 -13.51 32.61
N GLU A 248 -17.27 -14.71 32.71
CA GLU A 248 -16.00 -15.01 32.04
C GLU A 248 -16.09 -14.95 30.52
N PHE A 249 -17.20 -15.42 29.95
CA PHE A 249 -17.44 -15.36 28.51
C PHE A 249 -17.68 -13.94 28.02
N GLU A 250 -18.40 -13.12 28.80
CA GLU A 250 -18.67 -11.71 28.50
C GLU A 250 -17.37 -10.87 28.46
N ALA A 251 -16.35 -11.26 29.23
CA ALA A 251 -15.05 -10.60 29.23
C ALA A 251 -14.24 -10.85 27.95
N LEU A 252 -14.63 -11.79 27.09
CA LEU A 252 -13.96 -12.03 25.80
C LEU A 252 -14.25 -10.90 24.81
N PRO A 253 -13.29 -10.50 23.96
CA PRO A 253 -13.50 -9.47 22.93
C PRO A 253 -14.28 -10.04 21.73
N MET A 254 -15.53 -10.46 21.97
CA MET A 254 -16.41 -11.09 20.99
C MET A 254 -17.66 -10.26 20.75
N TYR A 255 -17.91 -9.94 19.48
CA TYR A 255 -19.01 -9.09 19.03
C TYR A 255 -19.89 -9.83 18.03
N PHE A 256 -21.16 -9.43 17.92
CA PHE A 256 -22.13 -10.05 17.02
C PHE A 256 -22.86 -8.98 16.21
N MET A 257 -22.93 -9.14 14.90
CA MET A 257 -23.78 -8.33 14.04
C MET A 257 -25.26 -8.63 14.31
N GLY A 258 -26.11 -7.61 14.19
CA GLY A 258 -27.56 -7.73 14.42
C GLY A 258 -28.35 -8.34 13.26
N PHE A 259 -27.70 -8.79 12.20
CA PHE A 259 -28.35 -9.31 10.98
C PHE A 259 -28.86 -10.75 11.15
N TYR A 260 -29.94 -11.09 10.46
CA TYR A 260 -30.46 -12.46 10.36
C TYR A 260 -31.21 -12.65 9.04
N GLY A 261 -30.81 -13.63 8.24
CA GLY A 261 -31.38 -13.86 6.91
C GLY A 261 -30.68 -13.07 5.80
N SER A 262 -31.43 -12.65 4.78
CA SER A 262 -30.91 -11.88 3.66
C SER A 262 -30.51 -10.47 4.09
N THR A 263 -29.32 -10.03 3.72
CA THR A 263 -28.77 -8.71 4.05
C THR A 263 -27.91 -8.23 2.89
N ASP A 264 -27.93 -6.92 2.63
CA ASP A 264 -27.10 -6.33 1.59
C ASP A 264 -25.61 -6.43 1.96
N VAL A 265 -24.77 -6.74 0.98
CA VAL A 265 -23.32 -6.87 1.18
C VAL A 265 -22.71 -5.56 1.69
N ASP A 266 -23.17 -4.42 1.19
CA ASP A 266 -22.63 -3.12 1.58
C ASP A 266 -23.00 -2.75 3.03
N GLU A 267 -24.19 -3.15 3.51
CA GLU A 267 -24.56 -3.01 4.92
C GLU A 267 -23.67 -3.88 5.83
N VAL A 268 -23.31 -5.08 5.38
CA VAL A 268 -22.39 -5.96 6.13
C VAL A 268 -20.99 -5.35 6.18
N ILE A 269 -20.49 -4.79 5.09
CA ILE A 269 -19.17 -4.13 5.04
C ILE A 269 -19.13 -2.88 5.93
N ASP A 270 -20.20 -2.08 5.93
CA ASP A 270 -20.30 -0.91 6.82
C ASP A 270 -20.22 -1.32 8.30
N ALA A 271 -20.96 -2.38 8.69
CA ALA A 271 -20.89 -2.94 10.04
C ALA A 271 -19.49 -3.50 10.38
N MET A 272 -18.81 -4.12 9.41
CA MET A 272 -17.43 -4.57 9.58
C MET A 272 -16.48 -3.38 9.81
N GLY A 273 -16.57 -2.33 8.98
CA GLY A 273 -15.76 -1.13 9.10
C GLY A 273 -15.95 -0.42 10.44
N TYR A 274 -17.19 -0.29 10.90
CA TYR A 274 -17.49 0.24 12.23
C TYR A 274 -16.82 -0.58 13.34
N ALA A 275 -16.90 -1.91 13.26
CA ALA A 275 -16.33 -2.79 14.28
C ALA A 275 -14.79 -2.77 14.29
N VAL A 276 -14.14 -2.67 13.12
CA VAL A 276 -12.69 -2.44 13.03
C VAL A 276 -12.33 -1.11 13.69
N TYR A 277 -13.04 -0.03 13.36
CA TYR A 277 -12.74 1.32 13.85
C TYR A 277 -12.99 1.52 15.35
N VAL A 278 -14.11 1.00 15.88
CA VAL A 278 -14.54 1.27 17.26
C VAL A 278 -14.10 0.19 18.24
N HIS A 279 -14.04 -1.06 17.79
CA HIS A 279 -13.80 -2.23 18.64
C HIS A 279 -12.49 -2.93 18.33
N ASP A 280 -11.64 -2.34 17.48
CA ASP A 280 -10.34 -2.90 17.08
C ASP A 280 -10.44 -4.35 16.57
N VAL A 281 -11.58 -4.69 15.94
CA VAL A 281 -11.81 -6.04 15.42
C VAL A 281 -10.78 -6.37 14.34
N SER A 282 -10.16 -7.54 14.46
CA SER A 282 -9.15 -8.03 13.51
C SER A 282 -9.44 -9.46 13.03
N HIS A 283 -10.61 -10.01 13.37
CA HIS A 283 -11.09 -11.32 12.92
C HIS A 283 -12.60 -11.27 12.71
N VAL A 284 -13.06 -11.51 11.48
CA VAL A 284 -14.47 -11.45 11.11
C VAL A 284 -14.93 -12.79 10.56
N ILE A 285 -16.06 -13.30 11.06
CA ILE A 285 -16.69 -14.54 10.60
C ILE A 285 -18.04 -14.20 9.97
N LEU A 286 -18.26 -14.64 8.73
CA LEU A 286 -19.54 -14.53 8.04
C LEU A 286 -20.11 -15.95 7.78
N ASP A 287 -21.12 -16.36 8.55
CA ASP A 287 -21.73 -17.69 8.48
C ASP A 287 -23.26 -17.59 8.27
N ASN A 288 -23.81 -17.78 7.07
CA ASN A 288 -23.22 -18.32 5.85
C ASN A 288 -23.53 -17.38 4.67
N LEU A 289 -22.54 -17.16 3.81
CA LEU A 289 -22.62 -16.34 2.60
C LEU A 289 -23.87 -16.62 1.75
N GLN A 290 -24.29 -17.89 1.68
CA GLN A 290 -25.46 -18.30 0.90
C GLN A 290 -26.78 -17.71 1.41
N PHE A 291 -26.93 -17.52 2.72
CA PHE A 291 -28.13 -16.96 3.35
C PHE A 291 -28.11 -15.44 3.31
N MET A 292 -26.94 -14.84 3.50
CA MET A 292 -26.75 -13.40 3.37
C MET A 292 -27.23 -12.90 1.99
N THR A 293 -26.84 -13.58 0.91
CA THR A 293 -27.25 -13.23 -0.47
C THR A 293 -28.59 -13.83 -0.90
N SER A 294 -29.32 -14.53 -0.01
CA SER A 294 -30.57 -15.22 -0.35
C SER A 294 -31.77 -14.26 -0.45
N GLY A 295 -31.87 -13.55 -1.58
CA GLY A 295 -32.98 -12.63 -1.83
C GLY A 295 -32.67 -11.54 -2.86
N GLN A 296 -31.39 -11.39 -3.21
CA GLN A 296 -30.91 -10.30 -4.07
C GLN A 296 -30.79 -10.65 -5.56
N GLY A 297 -31.15 -11.87 -5.99
CA GLY A 297 -31.14 -12.26 -7.41
C GLY A 297 -31.81 -13.60 -7.69
N ARG A 298 -32.25 -13.83 -8.94
CA ARG A 298 -32.84 -15.10 -9.40
C ARG A 298 -31.87 -15.83 -10.34
N GLY A 299 -31.67 -17.14 -10.11
CA GLY A 299 -30.85 -17.97 -11.01
C GLY A 299 -29.37 -17.60 -10.99
N TYR A 300 -28.81 -17.22 -12.15
CA TYR A 300 -27.39 -16.89 -12.32
C TYR A 300 -26.96 -15.63 -11.55
N GLU A 301 -27.86 -14.66 -11.37
CA GLU A 301 -27.60 -13.40 -10.62
C GLU A 301 -27.15 -13.67 -9.17
N ARG A 302 -27.54 -14.81 -8.59
CA ARG A 302 -27.12 -15.19 -7.24
C ARG A 302 -25.63 -15.49 -7.16
N PHE A 303 -25.06 -16.13 -8.18
CA PHE A 303 -23.63 -16.45 -8.22
C PHE A 303 -22.82 -15.17 -8.44
N GLU A 304 -23.27 -14.28 -9.33
CA GLU A 304 -22.64 -12.97 -9.52
C GLU A 304 -22.65 -12.15 -8.20
N THR A 305 -23.76 -12.18 -7.46
CA THR A 305 -23.84 -11.51 -6.15
C THR A 305 -22.86 -12.12 -5.14
N GLN A 306 -22.67 -13.44 -5.15
CA GLN A 306 -21.68 -14.09 -4.28
C GLN A 306 -20.25 -13.74 -4.68
N ASP A 307 -19.95 -13.66 -5.98
CA ASP A 307 -18.63 -13.27 -6.49
C ASP A 307 -18.32 -11.82 -6.09
N ILE A 308 -19.27 -10.90 -6.28
CA ILE A 308 -19.15 -9.50 -5.84
C ILE A 308 -18.93 -9.43 -4.32
N ALA A 309 -19.66 -10.24 -3.54
CA ALA A 309 -19.48 -10.27 -2.10
C ALA A 309 -18.07 -10.74 -1.71
N VAL A 310 -17.58 -11.82 -2.31
CA VAL A 310 -16.24 -12.35 -2.06
C VAL A 310 -15.15 -11.34 -2.47
N GLU A 311 -15.31 -10.65 -3.60
CA GLU A 311 -14.40 -9.59 -4.03
C GLU A 311 -14.34 -8.47 -3.00
N LYS A 312 -15.51 -7.97 -2.57
CA LYS A 312 -15.58 -6.88 -1.60
C LYS A 312 -15.00 -7.30 -0.23
N PHE A 313 -15.28 -8.51 0.25
CA PHE A 313 -14.70 -9.02 1.49
C PHE A 313 -13.19 -9.23 1.38
N ARG A 314 -12.68 -9.68 0.23
CA ARG A 314 -11.24 -9.84 0.00
C ARG A 314 -10.53 -8.49 0.01
N ARG A 315 -11.12 -7.48 -0.65
CA ARG A 315 -10.61 -6.11 -0.65
C ARG A 315 -10.60 -5.53 0.76
N PHE A 316 -11.73 -5.62 1.48
CA PHE A 316 -11.83 -5.15 2.86
C PHE A 316 -10.75 -5.77 3.75
N ALA A 317 -10.56 -7.09 3.70
CA ALA A 317 -9.51 -7.74 4.46
C ALA A 317 -8.12 -7.17 4.11
N SER A 318 -7.82 -6.97 2.83
CA SER A 318 -6.50 -6.49 2.40
C SER A 318 -6.23 -5.03 2.79
N GLU A 319 -7.27 -4.20 2.84
CA GLU A 319 -7.17 -2.77 3.17
C GLU A 319 -7.09 -2.52 4.69
N GLU A 320 -7.93 -3.22 5.48
CA GLU A 320 -8.03 -3.01 6.93
C GLU A 320 -7.10 -3.93 7.75
N ASN A 321 -6.50 -4.92 7.09
CA ASN A 321 -5.68 -6.00 7.66
C ASN A 321 -6.34 -6.73 8.83
#